data_AF-A0A3S4K5K3-F1
#
_entry.id   AF-A0A3S4K5K3-F1
#
_cell.length_a   1.000
_cell.length_b   1.000
_cell.length_c   1.000
_cell.angle_alpha   90.00
_cell.angle_beta   90.00
_cell.angle_gamma   90.00
#
_symmetry.space_group_name_H-M   'P 1'
#
loop_
_entity.id
_entity.type
_entity.pdbx_description
1 polymer ?
#
loop_
_entity_poly.entity_id
_entity_poly.type
_entity_poly.pdbx_seq_one_letter_code
_entity_poly.pdbx_strand_id
1 'polypeptide(L)'
;MMNPLIIKLGGVLLDSEEALERLFTALVNYRESHQRALVVVHGGGCVVDELMKGLNLPVKKKDGLRVTPADQIGIITGALAGTANKTLLAWAKKHHIASVGLFLGDGDSVKVTQLDEALGHVGWRSRGRRS
;
A
#
# COMPACT_ATOMS: atom_id res chain seq x y z
N MET A 1 18.67 -8.08 16.98
CA MET A 1 17.87 -7.78 15.76
C MET A 1 17.15 -6.46 15.96
N MET A 2 17.29 -5.51 15.02
CA MET A 2 16.51 -4.27 15.06
C MET A 2 15.04 -4.59 14.75
N ASN A 3 14.16 -4.42 15.73
CA ASN A 3 12.71 -4.59 15.55
C ASN A 3 12.17 -3.37 14.78
N PRO A 4 11.72 -3.47 13.52
CA PRO A 4 11.23 -2.30 12.79
C PRO A 4 9.90 -1.81 13.36
N LEU A 5 9.62 -0.51 13.23
CA LEU A 5 8.28 0.05 13.45
C LEU A 5 7.52 -0.03 12.12
N ILE A 6 6.46 -0.83 12.10
CA ILE A 6 5.60 -1.00 10.92
C ILE A 6 4.37 -0.11 11.08
N ILE A 7 4.15 0.78 10.12
CA ILE A 7 3.05 1.75 10.12
C ILE A 7 2.13 1.42 8.95
N LYS A 8 0.89 1.02 9.25
CA LYS A 8 -0.13 0.80 8.21
C LYS A 8 -0.88 2.10 7.94
N LEU A 9 -0.78 2.61 6.71
CA LEU A 9 -1.56 3.76 6.25
C LEU A 9 -2.85 3.30 5.59
N GLY A 10 -3.96 3.93 5.96
CA GLY A 10 -5.23 3.84 5.25
C GLY A 10 -5.16 4.60 3.93
N GLY A 11 -5.94 4.17 2.92
CA GLY A 11 -5.95 4.81 1.61
C GLY A 11 -6.34 6.28 1.66
N VAL A 12 -7.33 6.63 2.49
CA VAL A 12 -7.87 8.00 2.64
C VAL A 12 -6.81 9.05 2.99
N LEU A 13 -5.72 8.65 3.64
CA LEU A 13 -4.63 9.57 3.96
C LEU A 13 -3.95 10.12 2.69
N LEU A 14 -3.96 9.38 1.59
CA LEU A 14 -3.36 9.80 0.32
C LEU A 14 -4.11 10.96 -0.35
N ASP A 15 -5.37 11.18 0.03
CA ASP A 15 -6.23 12.22 -0.55
C ASP A 15 -6.12 13.57 0.20
N SER A 16 -5.28 13.65 1.24
CA SER A 16 -5.10 14.84 2.07
C SER A 16 -3.63 15.21 2.19
N GLU A 17 -3.23 16.28 1.51
CA GLU A 17 -1.88 16.83 1.62
C GLU A 17 -1.55 17.27 3.05
N GLU A 18 -2.52 17.81 3.79
CA GLU A 18 -2.34 18.18 5.20
C GLU A 18 -2.03 16.94 6.06
N ALA A 19 -2.75 15.84 5.84
CA ALA A 19 -2.49 14.59 6.57
C ALA A 19 -1.13 13.98 6.22
N LEU A 20 -0.73 14.05 4.95
CA LEU A 20 0.59 13.62 4.49
C LEU A 20 1.71 14.49 5.10
N GLU A 21 1.56 15.81 5.10
CA GLU A 21 2.51 16.74 5.71
C GLU A 21 2.71 16.44 7.20
N ARG A 22 1.60 16.27 7.94
CA ARG A 22 1.64 15.90 9.36
C ARG A 22 2.29 14.54 9.59
N LEU A 23 1.98 13.55 8.76
CA LEU A 23 2.59 12.23 8.84
C LEU A 23 4.11 12.31 8.65
N PHE A 24 4.56 12.91 7.57
CA PHE A 24 5.99 12.93 7.25
C PHE A 24 6.79 13.78 8.23
N THR A 25 6.23 14.90 8.70
CA THR A 25 6.82 15.68 9.80
C THR A 25 6.99 14.82 11.06
N ALA A 26 5.97 14.03 11.43
CA ALA A 26 6.07 13.13 12.57
C ALA A 26 7.11 12.02 12.36
N LEU A 27 7.26 11.51 11.14
CA LEU A 27 8.29 10.52 10.81
C LEU A 27 9.71 11.08 10.92
N VAL A 28 9.93 12.34 10.49
CA VAL A 28 11.22 13.03 10.68
C VAL A 28 11.54 13.15 12.17
N ASN A 29 10.63 13.73 12.96
CA ASN A 29 10.81 13.90 14.40
C ASN A 29 11.04 12.57 15.15
N TYR A 30 10.34 11.51 14.73
CA TYR A 30 10.53 10.18 15.31
C TYR A 30 11.95 9.64 15.04
N ARG A 31 12.47 9.83 13.83
CA ARG A 31 13.81 9.34 13.43
C ARG A 31 14.94 10.10 14.13
N GLU A 32 14.73 11.36 14.50
CA GLU A 32 15.72 12.14 15.27
C GLU A 32 15.88 11.62 16.70
N SER A 33 14.79 11.11 17.28
CA SER A 33 14.75 10.62 18.66
C SER A 33 14.94 9.11 18.80
N HIS A 34 14.74 8.34 17.73
CA HIS A 34 14.76 6.88 17.76
C HIS A 34 15.58 6.29 16.61
N GLN A 35 16.60 5.50 16.95
CA GLN A 35 17.36 4.70 15.98
C GLN A 35 16.66 3.38 15.65
N ARG A 36 15.44 3.46 15.11
CA ARG A 36 14.61 2.30 14.73
C ARG A 36 14.26 2.34 13.25
N ALA A 37 14.44 1.22 12.55
CA ALA A 37 14.02 1.08 11.17
C ALA A 37 12.50 1.29 11.04
N LEU A 38 12.07 2.01 10.01
CA LEU A 38 10.66 2.29 9.71
C LEU A 38 10.22 1.56 8.46
N VAL A 39 9.03 0.96 8.50
CA VAL A 39 8.38 0.35 7.33
C VAL A 39 6.97 0.90 7.22
N VAL A 40 6.66 1.55 6.11
CA VAL A 40 5.32 2.05 5.82
C VAL A 40 4.61 1.09 4.88
N VAL A 41 3.45 0.59 5.29
CA VAL A 41 2.60 -0.29 4.49
C VAL A 41 1.34 0.48 4.11
N HIS A 42 1.08 0.68 2.83
CA HIS A 42 -0.09 1.43 2.37
C HIS A 42 -1.10 0.53 1.67
N GLY A 43 -2.36 0.97 1.71
CA GLY A 43 -3.37 0.51 0.75
C GLY A 43 -3.54 1.60 -0.30
N GLY A 44 -4.74 1.68 -0.86
CA GLY A 44 -5.11 2.75 -1.78
C GLY A 44 -6.49 2.52 -2.35
N GLY A 45 -7.45 2.11 -1.49
CA GLY A 45 -8.80 1.80 -1.94
C GLY A 45 -9.46 2.96 -2.68
N CYS A 46 -9.28 4.19 -2.18
CA CYS A 46 -9.72 5.43 -2.82
C CYS A 46 -9.05 5.64 -4.18
N VAL A 47 -7.71 5.61 -4.25
CA VAL A 47 -6.93 5.74 -5.50
C VAL A 47 -7.39 4.73 -6.56
N VAL A 48 -7.66 3.48 -6.15
CA VAL A 48 -8.21 2.46 -7.05
C VAL A 48 -9.64 2.82 -7.45
N ASP A 49 -10.51 3.19 -6.52
CA ASP A 49 -11.91 3.54 -6.81
C ASP A 49 -12.01 4.72 -7.78
N GLU A 50 -11.18 5.73 -7.62
CA GLU A 50 -11.10 6.90 -8.50
C GLU A 50 -10.63 6.52 -9.91
N LEU A 51 -9.56 5.72 -10.03
CA LEU A 51 -9.07 5.25 -11.33
C LEU A 51 -10.13 4.42 -12.05
N MET A 52 -10.76 3.48 -11.35
CA MET A 52 -11.80 2.63 -11.92
C MET A 52 -13.00 3.45 -12.39
N LYS A 53 -13.41 4.46 -11.61
CA LYS A 53 -14.45 5.41 -12.00
C LYS A 53 -14.06 6.20 -13.26
N GLY A 54 -12.83 6.70 -13.33
CA GLY A 54 -12.32 7.44 -14.50
C GLY A 54 -12.25 6.59 -15.77
N LEU A 55 -12.01 5.28 -15.62
CA LEU A 55 -12.02 4.30 -16.71
C LEU A 55 -13.42 3.72 -17.01
N ASN A 56 -14.45 4.17 -16.29
CA ASN A 56 -15.81 3.65 -16.37
C ASN A 56 -15.90 2.12 -16.15
N LEU A 57 -15.05 1.58 -15.26
CA LEU A 57 -15.01 0.17 -14.90
C LEU A 57 -15.77 -0.08 -13.59
N PRO A 58 -16.49 -1.21 -13.47
CA PRO A 58 -17.32 -1.48 -12.30
C PRO A 58 -16.45 -1.85 -11.09
N VAL A 59 -16.85 -1.34 -9.92
CA VAL A 59 -16.32 -1.72 -8.62
C VAL A 59 -17.36 -2.56 -7.88
N LYS A 60 -17.00 -3.80 -7.52
CA LYS A 60 -17.83 -4.68 -6.72
C LYS A 60 -17.12 -5.07 -5.42
N LYS A 61 -17.87 -5.15 -4.33
CA LYS A 61 -17.38 -5.61 -3.03
C LYS A 61 -18.25 -6.76 -2.53
N LYS A 62 -17.62 -7.78 -1.94
CA LYS A 62 -18.25 -8.92 -1.26
C LYS A 62 -17.58 -9.03 0.11
N ASP A 63 -18.37 -8.98 1.18
CA ASP A 63 -17.88 -9.09 2.56
C ASP A 63 -16.73 -8.11 2.90
N GLY A 64 -16.81 -6.89 2.39
CA GLY A 64 -15.79 -5.85 2.59
C GLY A 64 -14.54 -5.98 1.71
N LEU A 65 -14.39 -7.07 0.94
CA LEU A 65 -13.31 -7.29 -0.01
C LEU A 65 -13.71 -6.88 -1.43
N ARG A 66 -12.79 -6.31 -2.19
CA ARG A 66 -13.01 -5.98 -3.60
C ARG A 66 -12.96 -7.25 -4.44
N VAL A 67 -14.02 -7.52 -5.20
CA VAL A 67 -13.98 -8.53 -6.26
C VAL A 67 -13.07 -7.99 -7.36
N THR A 68 -12.02 -8.74 -7.69
CA THR A 68 -10.97 -8.31 -8.63
C THR A 68 -10.83 -9.32 -9.77
N PRO A 69 -11.54 -9.14 -10.89
CA PRO A 69 -11.40 -10.03 -12.04
C PRO A 69 -10.04 -9.84 -12.75
N ALA A 70 -9.71 -10.77 -13.65
CA ALA A 70 -8.40 -10.85 -14.31
C ALA A 70 -8.05 -9.63 -15.17
N ASP A 71 -9.04 -8.98 -15.76
CA ASP A 71 -8.88 -7.76 -16.54
C ASP A 71 -8.60 -6.52 -15.66
N GLN A 72 -8.91 -6.57 -14.36
CA GLN A 72 -8.73 -5.43 -13.45
C GLN A 72 -7.44 -5.50 -12.61
N ILE A 73 -6.87 -6.68 -12.38
CA ILE A 73 -5.72 -6.84 -11.46
C ILE A 73 -4.49 -6.01 -11.88
N GLY A 74 -4.22 -5.91 -13.18
CA GLY A 74 -3.14 -5.07 -13.71
C GLY A 74 -3.35 -3.58 -13.42
N ILE A 75 -4.57 -3.09 -13.61
CA ILE A 75 -4.95 -1.70 -13.35
C ILE A 75 -4.81 -1.37 -11.86
N ILE A 76 -5.32 -2.26 -11.00
CA ILE A 76 -5.24 -2.11 -9.54
C ILE A 76 -3.79 -2.12 -9.07
N THR A 77 -2.97 -3.01 -9.63
CA THR A 77 -1.53 -3.07 -9.34
C THR A 77 -0.85 -1.77 -9.71
N GLY A 78 -1.15 -1.21 -10.90
CA GLY A 78 -0.65 0.10 -11.33
C GLY A 78 -1.08 1.25 -10.42
N ALA A 79 -2.34 1.28 -9.97
CA ALA A 79 -2.81 2.30 -9.02
C ALA A 79 -2.07 2.24 -7.67
N LEU A 80 -1.83 1.03 -7.16
CA LEU A 80 -1.18 0.86 -5.86
C LEU A 80 0.35 1.03 -5.95
N ALA A 81 1.03 0.28 -6.82
CA ALA A 81 2.48 0.29 -6.95
C ALA A 81 3.02 1.50 -7.75
N GLY A 82 2.19 2.06 -8.62
CA GLY A 82 2.46 3.30 -9.33
C GLY A 82 1.98 4.49 -8.50
N THR A 83 0.70 4.85 -8.62
CA THR A 83 0.20 6.12 -8.06
C THR A 83 0.40 6.23 -6.55
N ALA A 84 -0.19 5.33 -5.75
CA ALA A 84 -0.14 5.44 -4.29
C ALA A 84 1.30 5.34 -3.74
N ASN A 85 2.07 4.35 -4.21
CA ASN A 85 3.44 4.15 -3.75
C ASN A 85 4.35 5.32 -4.13
N LYS A 86 4.27 5.82 -5.37
CA LYS A 86 5.13 6.92 -5.83
C LYS A 86 4.74 8.26 -5.22
N THR A 87 3.46 8.48 -4.89
CA THR A 87 3.05 9.63 -4.06
C THR A 87 3.77 9.60 -2.70
N LEU A 88 3.74 8.47 -1.99
CA LEU A 88 4.44 8.36 -0.70
C LEU A 88 5.96 8.54 -0.83
N LEU A 89 6.58 8.03 -1.90
CA LEU A 89 8.01 8.28 -2.16
C LEU A 89 8.30 9.75 -2.47
N ALA A 90 7.43 10.43 -3.20
CA ALA A 90 7.57 11.86 -3.48
C ALA A 90 7.51 12.68 -2.18
N TRP A 91 6.59 12.33 -1.28
CA TRP A 91 6.51 12.94 0.06
C TRP A 91 7.73 12.62 0.93
N ALA A 92 8.22 11.38 0.91
CA ALA A 92 9.45 11.02 1.59
C ALA A 92 10.63 11.84 1.08
N LYS A 93 10.74 12.01 -0.25
CA LYS A 93 11.77 12.84 -0.88
C LYS A 93 11.65 14.31 -0.49
N LYS A 94 10.43 14.87 -0.48
CA LYS A 94 10.14 16.24 -0.02
C LYS A 94 10.66 16.49 1.39
N HIS A 95 10.53 15.48 2.27
CA HIS A 95 10.98 15.50 3.65
C HIS A 95 12.42 14.97 3.85
N HIS A 96 13.20 14.84 2.77
CA HIS A 96 14.58 14.36 2.79
C HIS A 96 14.78 12.98 3.45
N ILE A 97 13.76 12.12 3.38
CA ILE A 97 13.82 10.74 3.85
C ILE A 97 14.24 9.84 2.68
N ALA A 98 15.46 9.29 2.77
CA ALA A 98 15.90 8.22 1.87
C ALA A 98 14.98 7.01 2.02
N SER A 99 14.31 6.62 0.93
CA SER A 99 13.28 5.60 0.94
C SER A 99 13.27 4.80 -0.36
N VAL A 100 12.80 3.55 -0.27
CA VAL A 100 12.59 2.64 -1.40
C VAL A 100 11.15 2.15 -1.33
N GLY A 101 10.45 2.19 -2.46
CA GLY A 101 9.08 1.70 -2.56
C GLY A 101 9.07 0.35 -3.27
N LEU A 102 8.53 -0.65 -2.58
CA LEU A 102 8.35 -2.01 -3.07
C LEU A 102 6.87 -2.38 -3.02
N PHE A 103 6.44 -3.29 -3.88
CA PHE A 103 5.17 -4.01 -3.72
C PHE A 103 5.45 -5.48 -3.42
N LEU A 104 4.42 -6.21 -2.96
CA LEU A 104 4.63 -7.56 -2.39
C LEU A 104 5.18 -8.60 -3.37
N GLY A 105 5.07 -8.36 -4.68
CA GLY A 105 5.63 -9.22 -5.72
C GLY A 105 7.12 -8.99 -5.98
N ASP A 106 7.73 -7.93 -5.45
CA ASP A 106 9.14 -7.66 -5.63
C ASP A 106 10.01 -8.65 -4.84
N GLY A 107 10.99 -9.24 -5.52
CA GLY A 107 12.00 -10.11 -4.89
C GLY A 107 11.44 -11.37 -4.21
N ASP A 108 10.30 -11.90 -4.70
CA ASP A 108 9.60 -13.04 -4.10
C ASP A 108 9.30 -12.87 -2.59
N SER A 109 9.12 -11.62 -2.16
CA SER A 109 8.98 -11.25 -0.74
C SER A 109 7.77 -11.91 -0.06
N VAL A 110 6.73 -12.24 -0.82
CA VAL A 110 5.51 -12.85 -0.32
C VAL A 110 5.01 -13.94 -1.26
N LYS A 111 4.74 -15.12 -0.70
CA LYS A 111 3.90 -16.14 -1.35
C LYS A 111 2.44 -15.88 -1.00
N VAL A 112 1.60 -15.81 -2.02
CA VAL A 112 0.16 -15.55 -1.91
C VAL A 112 -0.59 -16.67 -2.60
N THR A 113 -1.67 -17.17 -1.99
CA THR A 113 -2.62 -18.07 -2.64
C THR A 113 -3.93 -17.34 -2.87
N GLN A 114 -4.72 -17.76 -3.85
CA GLN A 114 -6.06 -17.21 -4.02
C GLN A 114 -6.92 -17.48 -2.77
N LEU A 115 -7.67 -16.47 -2.32
CA LEU A 115 -8.52 -16.56 -1.13
C LEU A 115 -9.85 -17.27 -1.42
N ASP A 116 -10.54 -16.84 -2.48
CA ASP A 116 -11.86 -17.33 -2.92
C ASP A 116 -11.97 -17.08 -4.42
N GLU A 117 -12.43 -18.08 -5.19
CA GLU A 117 -12.67 -17.97 -6.62
C GLU A 117 -13.68 -16.86 -6.95
N ALA A 118 -14.70 -16.69 -6.11
CA ALA A 118 -15.73 -15.66 -6.27
C ALA A 118 -15.18 -14.22 -6.10
N LEU A 119 -13.99 -14.07 -5.52
CA LEU A 119 -13.32 -12.78 -5.38
C LEU A 119 -12.32 -12.50 -6.53
N GLY A 120 -12.05 -13.47 -7.39
CA GLY A 120 -11.03 -13.37 -8.45
C GLY A 120 -9.63 -13.32 -7.86
N HIS A 121 -8.81 -12.36 -8.29
CA HIS A 121 -7.40 -12.17 -7.89
C HIS A 121 -7.23 -11.52 -6.50
N VAL A 122 -7.99 -11.99 -5.51
CA VAL A 122 -7.80 -11.62 -4.10
C VAL A 122 -6.93 -12.67 -3.42
N GLY A 123 -5.85 -12.20 -2.82
CA GLY A 123 -4.84 -13.03 -2.20
C GLY A 123 -5.04 -13.26 -0.71
N TRP A 124 -4.74 -14.46 -0.25
CA TRP A 124 -4.50 -14.82 1.14
C TRP A 124 -3.02 -15.13 1.35
N ARG A 125 -2.46 -14.61 2.44
CA ARG A 125 -1.13 -15.01 2.92
C ARG A 125 -1.31 -15.78 4.21
N SER A 126 -0.94 -17.06 4.24
CA SER A 126 -0.83 -17.81 5.49
C SER A 126 0.30 -17.22 6.35
N ARG A 127 0.12 -17.17 7.68
CA ARG A 127 1.22 -16.82 8.60
C ARG A 127 2.35 -17.83 8.37
N GLY A 128 3.44 -17.40 7.74
CA GLY A 128 4.64 -18.21 7.64
C GLY A 128 5.10 -18.61 9.05
N ARG A 129 5.35 -19.90 9.28
CA ARG A 129 6.14 -20.30 10.45
C ARG A 129 7.46 -19.51 10.35
N ARG A 130 7.86 -18.85 11.44
CA ARG A 130 9.22 -18.34 11.55
C ARG A 130 10.13 -19.56 11.36
N SER A 131 10.97 -19.54 10.34
CA SER A 131 12.14 -20.42 10.27
C SER A 131 13.04 -20.12 11.46
#